data_AF-A0A3F3H7Z2-F1
#
_entry.id   AF-A0A3F3H7Z2-F1
#
_cell.length_a   1.000
_cell.length_b   1.000
_cell.length_c   1.000
_cell.angle_alpha   90.00
_cell.angle_beta   90.00
_cell.angle_gamma   90.00
#
_symmetry.space_group_name_H-M   'P 1'
#
loop_
_entity.id
_entity.type
_entity.pdbx_description
1 polymer ?
#
loop_
_entity_poly.entity_id
_entity_poly.type
_entity_poly.pdbx_seq_one_letter_code
_entity_poly.pdbx_strand_id
1 'polypeptide(L)'
;MSKTQKIIRFTFWINLIWHTILVAGLLGVFLQWSQAYLLLILALVISAYPSLYLPKKYGVKVTNQYDPFYFIQDEREKEIAFRIHSKIFVSYYLIIGFGFVVLTNVFSDGITLEFKIFLATVWCAVALFLPNIQYYLLWNHYDQ
;
A
#
# COMPACT_ATOMS: atom_id res chain seq x y z
N MET A 1 12.76 -6.86 -19.36
CA MET A 1 11.73 -7.30 -18.40
C MET A 1 10.71 -8.14 -19.12
N SER A 2 10.41 -9.35 -18.61
CA SER A 2 9.31 -10.19 -19.10
C SER A 2 7.95 -9.51 -18.90
N LYS A 3 6.90 -9.98 -19.60
CA LYS A 3 5.52 -9.51 -19.42
C LYS A 3 5.09 -9.63 -17.96
N THR A 4 5.44 -10.74 -17.33
CA THR A 4 5.28 -11.04 -15.91
C THR A 4 5.91 -9.96 -15.04
N GLN A 5 7.22 -9.69 -15.21
CA GLN A 5 7.97 -8.64 -14.48
C GLN A 5 7.30 -7.26 -14.56
N LYS A 6 6.74 -6.91 -15.72
CA LYS A 6 6.03 -5.63 -15.92
C LYS A 6 4.74 -5.58 -15.10
N ILE A 7 3.95 -6.66 -15.09
CA ILE A 7 2.71 -6.77 -14.32
C ILE A 7 2.97 -6.72 -12.81
N ILE A 8 4.06 -7.34 -12.35
CA ILE A 8 4.46 -7.34 -10.93
C ILE A 8 4.81 -5.94 -10.47
N ARG A 9 5.63 -5.22 -11.25
CA ARG A 9 5.97 -3.83 -10.93
C ARG A 9 4.73 -2.96 -10.95
N PHE A 10 3.83 -3.17 -11.90
CA PHE A 10 2.55 -2.46 -11.94
C PHE A 10 1.72 -2.70 -10.68
N THR A 11 1.52 -3.95 -10.30
CA THR A 11 0.77 -4.36 -9.10
C THR A 11 1.39 -3.82 -7.82
N PHE A 12 2.74 -3.84 -7.73
CA PHE A 12 3.49 -3.21 -6.64
C PHE A 12 3.14 -1.74 -6.46
N TRP A 13 3.18 -0.96 -7.55
CA TRP A 13 2.89 0.47 -7.47
C TRP A 13 1.42 0.76 -7.12
N ILE A 14 0.48 -0.03 -7.65
CA ILE A 14 -0.94 0.11 -7.31
C ILE A 14 -1.18 -0.21 -5.82
N ASN A 15 -0.54 -1.25 -5.28
CA ASN A 15 -0.64 -1.57 -3.86
C ASN A 15 -0.06 -0.44 -3.00
N LEU A 16 1.12 0.09 -3.35
CA LEU A 16 1.72 1.23 -2.64
C LEU A 16 0.80 2.46 -2.62
N ILE A 17 0.10 2.74 -3.72
CA ILE A 17 -0.89 3.82 -3.80
C ILE A 17 -2.03 3.59 -2.81
N TRP A 18 -2.66 2.42 -2.84
CA TRP A 18 -3.78 2.10 -1.95
C TRP A 18 -3.37 2.16 -0.49
N HIS A 19 -2.17 1.67 -0.16
CA HIS A 19 -1.61 1.76 1.18
C HIS A 19 -1.36 3.21 1.61
N THR A 20 -0.86 4.05 0.71
CA THR A 20 -0.65 5.48 0.98
C THR A 20 -1.97 6.18 1.30
N ILE A 21 -3.03 5.90 0.53
CA ILE A 21 -4.37 6.44 0.77
C ILE A 21 -4.91 5.99 2.13
N LEU A 22 -4.76 4.71 2.47
CA LEU A 22 -5.28 4.15 3.72
C LEU A 22 -4.54 4.71 4.95
N VAL A 23 -3.21 4.79 4.90
CA VAL A 23 -2.38 5.40 5.94
C VAL A 23 -2.72 6.89 6.11
N ALA A 24 -2.84 7.64 5.02
CA ALA A 24 -3.26 9.04 5.05
C ALA A 24 -4.66 9.23 5.66
N GLY A 25 -5.59 8.34 5.31
CA GLY A 25 -6.95 8.33 5.87
C GLY A 25 -6.95 8.07 7.38
N LEU A 26 -6.19 7.08 7.85
CA LEU A 26 -6.05 6.79 9.29
C LEU A 26 -5.46 7.97 10.05
N LEU A 27 -4.40 8.60 9.53
CA LEU A 27 -3.86 9.82 10.13
C LEU A 27 -4.90 10.94 10.19
N GLY A 28 -5.72 11.07 9.14
CA GLY A 28 -6.80 12.05 9.09
C GLY A 28 -7.88 11.86 10.17
N VAL A 29 -8.11 10.64 10.66
CA VAL A 29 -9.03 10.37 11.77
C VAL A 29 -8.50 10.90 13.10
N PHE A 30 -7.18 10.88 13.30
CA PHE A 30 -6.52 11.29 14.53
C PHE A 30 -6.03 12.75 14.52
N LEU A 31 -5.92 13.36 13.34
CA LEU A 31 -5.55 14.77 13.14
C LEU A 31 -6.79 15.65 12.95
N GLN A 32 -6.63 16.98 13.10
CA GLN A 32 -7.74 17.90 12.83
C GLN A 32 -8.18 17.79 11.36
N TRP A 33 -9.50 17.89 11.11
CA TRP A 33 -10.12 17.68 9.79
C TRP A 33 -9.44 18.47 8.65
N SER A 34 -8.96 19.69 8.90
CA SER A 34 -8.23 20.50 7.91
C SER A 34 -6.94 19.85 7.39
N GLN A 35 -6.23 19.11 8.24
CA GLN A 35 -5.01 18.38 7.89
C GLN A 35 -5.33 17.05 7.18
N ALA A 36 -6.47 16.42 7.53
CA ALA A 36 -6.96 15.21 6.88
C ALA A 36 -7.29 15.43 5.40
N TYR A 37 -7.95 16.54 5.05
CA TYR A 37 -8.26 16.87 3.65
C TYR A 37 -7.00 17.09 2.81
N LEU A 38 -5.99 17.75 3.37
CA LEU A 38 -4.73 17.99 2.67
C LEU A 38 -3.98 16.69 2.39
N LEU A 39 -3.95 15.77 3.38
CA LEU A 39 -3.38 14.42 3.22
C LEU A 39 -4.14 13.58 2.19
N LEU A 40 -5.48 13.65 2.17
CA LEU A 40 -6.31 12.95 1.19
C LEU A 40 -6.06 13.47 -0.23
N ILE A 41 -6.01 14.80 -0.41
CA ILE A 41 -5.71 15.42 -1.71
C ILE A 41 -4.30 15.03 -2.17
N LEU A 42 -3.31 15.07 -1.28
CA LEU A 42 -1.95 14.65 -1.59
C LEU A 42 -1.91 13.18 -2.02
N ALA A 43 -2.60 12.30 -1.30
CA ALA A 43 -2.71 10.89 -1.64
C ALA A 43 -3.39 10.67 -3.00
N LEU A 44 -4.46 11.43 -3.31
CA LEU A 44 -5.13 11.40 -4.61
C LEU A 44 -4.21 11.86 -5.75
N VAL A 45 -3.47 12.96 -5.57
CA VAL A 45 -2.52 13.48 -6.58
C VAL A 45 -1.37 12.51 -6.81
N ILE A 46 -0.79 11.98 -5.74
CA ILE A 46 0.28 10.96 -5.79
C ILE A 46 -0.25 9.66 -6.41
N SER A 47 -1.53 9.31 -6.20
CA SER A 47 -2.17 8.13 -6.80
C SER A 47 -2.52 8.29 -8.27
N ALA A 48 -2.76 9.51 -8.74
CA ALA A 48 -3.21 9.79 -10.10
C ALA A 48 -2.09 9.56 -11.12
N TYR A 49 -0.87 10.04 -10.84
CA TYR A 49 0.27 9.87 -11.75
C TYR A 49 0.55 8.40 -12.07
N PRO A 50 0.71 7.50 -11.08
CA PRO A 50 0.99 6.11 -11.37
C PRO A 50 -0.21 5.39 -11.99
N SER A 51 -1.45 5.74 -11.62
CA SER A 51 -2.67 5.17 -12.22
C SER A 51 -2.84 5.49 -13.71
N LEU A 52 -2.37 6.67 -14.15
CA LEU A 52 -2.46 7.09 -15.55
C LEU A 52 -1.24 6.69 -16.39
N TYR A 53 -0.06 6.68 -15.77
CA TYR A 53 1.20 6.50 -16.48
C TYR A 53 1.72 5.06 -16.45
N LEU A 54 1.61 4.35 -15.31
CA LEU A 54 2.16 3.00 -15.20
C LEU A 54 1.47 1.96 -16.10
N PRO A 55 0.15 2.00 -16.35
CA PRO A 55 -0.46 1.07 -17.28
C PRO A 55 0.11 1.20 -18.69
N LYS A 56 0.33 2.45 -19.14
CA LYS A 56 0.94 2.77 -20.44
C LYS A 56 2.40 2.34 -20.48
N LYS A 57 3.17 2.61 -19.43
CA LYS A 57 4.59 2.26 -19.33
C LYS A 57 4.83 0.74 -19.32
N TYR A 58 3.97 -0.02 -18.64
CA TYR A 58 4.12 -1.46 -18.50
C TYR A 58 3.30 -2.27 -19.51
N GLY A 59 2.46 -1.62 -20.33
CA GLY A 59 1.61 -2.28 -21.32
C GLY A 59 0.52 -3.15 -20.67
N VAL A 60 0.07 -2.78 -19.47
CA VAL A 60 -0.93 -3.52 -18.70
C VAL A 60 -2.29 -2.86 -18.93
N LYS A 61 -3.29 -3.67 -19.33
CA LYS A 61 -4.68 -3.19 -19.39
C LYS A 61 -5.26 -3.19 -17.98
N VAL A 62 -5.53 -2.00 -17.43
CA VAL A 62 -6.13 -1.84 -16.09
C VAL A 62 -7.55 -2.40 -16.04
N THR A 63 -8.22 -2.46 -17.18
CA THR A 63 -9.57 -3.01 -17.35
C THR A 63 -9.48 -4.45 -17.87
N ASN A 64 -9.21 -5.40 -16.98
CA ASN A 64 -9.45 -6.80 -17.28
C ASN A 64 -10.86 -7.15 -16.78
N GLN A 65 -11.82 -7.29 -17.70
CA GLN A 65 -13.27 -7.42 -17.41
C GLN A 65 -13.63 -8.64 -16.54
N TYR A 66 -12.71 -9.59 -16.35
CA TYR A 66 -12.99 -10.86 -15.67
C TYR A 66 -12.31 -11.02 -14.31
N ASP A 67 -11.32 -10.18 -13.95
CA ASP A 67 -10.59 -10.34 -12.68
C ASP A 67 -10.05 -8.98 -12.22
N PRO A 68 -10.80 -8.22 -11.41
CA PRO A 68 -10.45 -6.85 -11.03
C PRO A 68 -9.20 -6.77 -10.14
N PHE A 69 -8.76 -7.90 -9.58
CA PHE A 69 -7.63 -7.98 -8.66
C PHE A 69 -6.33 -8.52 -9.28
N TYR A 70 -6.40 -9.12 -10.48
CA TYR A 70 -5.25 -9.77 -11.12
C TYR A 70 -5.12 -9.36 -12.59
N PHE A 71 -4.08 -8.56 -12.88
CA PHE A 71 -3.71 -8.16 -14.25
C PHE A 71 -2.98 -9.26 -15.04
N ILE A 72 -2.95 -10.48 -14.50
CA ILE A 72 -2.20 -11.64 -14.97
C ILE A 72 -3.17 -12.61 -15.67
N GLN A 73 -2.80 -13.08 -16.86
CA GLN A 73 -3.62 -13.99 -17.65
C GLN A 73 -3.27 -15.47 -17.44
N ASP A 74 -2.03 -15.77 -17.04
CA ASP A 74 -1.53 -17.14 -16.84
C ASP A 74 -1.99 -17.68 -15.46
N GLU A 75 -2.53 -18.90 -15.42
CA GLU A 75 -3.01 -19.54 -14.19
C GLU A 75 -1.89 -19.77 -13.16
N ARG A 76 -0.68 -20.14 -13.60
CA ARG A 76 0.46 -20.35 -12.69
C ARG A 76 0.85 -19.03 -12.01
N GLU A 77 0.92 -17.96 -12.79
CA GLU A 77 1.28 -16.64 -12.29
C GLU A 77 0.16 -16.06 -11.39
N LYS A 78 -1.11 -16.38 -11.67
CA LYS A 78 -2.24 -16.05 -10.78
C LYS A 78 -2.11 -16.73 -9.42
N GLU A 79 -1.75 -18.02 -9.39
CA GLU A 79 -1.56 -18.76 -8.14
C GLU A 79 -0.43 -18.16 -7.30
N ILE A 80 0.69 -17.82 -7.94
CA ILE A 80 1.82 -17.14 -7.29
C ILE A 80 1.38 -15.78 -6.73
N ALA A 81 0.70 -14.96 -7.52
CA ALA A 81 0.20 -13.66 -7.08
C ALA A 81 -0.80 -13.79 -5.92
N PHE A 82 -1.66 -14.81 -5.92
CA PHE A 82 -2.59 -15.07 -4.83
C PHE A 82 -1.85 -15.41 -3.52
N ARG A 83 -0.84 -16.29 -3.57
CA ARG A 83 -0.01 -16.64 -2.40
C ARG A 83 0.73 -15.43 -1.84
N ILE A 84 1.26 -14.58 -2.72
CA ILE A 84 1.95 -13.33 -2.35
C ILE A 84 0.98 -12.36 -1.70
N HIS A 85 -0.15 -12.07 -2.35
CA HIS A 85 -1.15 -11.15 -1.82
C HIS A 85 -1.71 -11.63 -0.49
N SER A 86 -2.00 -12.93 -0.31
CA SER A 86 -2.49 -13.46 0.96
C SER A 86 -1.49 -13.24 2.11
N LYS A 87 -0.19 -13.49 1.88
CA LYS A 87 0.85 -13.26 2.89
C LYS A 87 1.02 -11.78 3.24
N ILE A 88 0.98 -10.90 2.24
CA ILE A 88 1.11 -9.46 2.44
C ILE A 88 -0.12 -8.91 3.13
N PHE A 89 -1.31 -9.37 2.77
CA PHE A 89 -2.56 -8.96 3.39
C PHE A 89 -2.56 -9.23 4.89
N VAL A 90 -2.13 -10.42 5.33
CA VAL A 90 -2.00 -10.73 6.77
C VAL A 90 -1.03 -9.79 7.46
N SER A 91 0.15 -9.59 6.86
CA SER A 91 1.20 -8.72 7.41
C SER A 91 0.72 -7.27 7.49
N TYR A 92 -0.05 -6.83 6.50
CA TYR A 92 -0.63 -5.50 6.41
C TYR A 92 -1.69 -5.27 7.50
N TYR A 93 -2.60 -6.22 7.71
CA TYR A 93 -3.59 -6.14 8.78
C TYR A 93 -2.93 -6.03 10.15
N LEU A 94 -1.83 -6.73 10.38
CA LEU A 94 -1.07 -6.63 11.62
C LEU A 94 -0.43 -5.24 11.78
N ILE A 95 0.17 -4.68 10.74
CA ILE A 95 0.81 -3.34 10.80
C ILE A 95 -0.22 -2.24 10.98
N ILE A 96 -1.34 -2.30 10.25
CA ILE A 96 -2.45 -1.35 10.37
C ILE A 96 -3.13 -1.47 11.73
N GLY A 97 -3.45 -2.70 12.16
CA GLY A 97 -4.09 -2.95 13.45
C GLY A 97 -3.21 -2.52 14.63
N PHE A 98 -1.92 -2.84 14.57
CA PHE A 98 -0.95 -2.37 15.55
C PHE A 98 -0.85 -0.84 15.56
N GLY A 99 -0.79 -0.23 14.36
CA GLY A 99 -0.84 1.23 14.20
C GLY A 99 -2.05 1.86 14.86
N PHE A 100 -3.23 1.28 14.65
CA PHE A 100 -4.47 1.77 15.24
C PHE A 100 -4.45 1.71 16.78
N VAL A 101 -3.98 0.61 17.36
CA VAL A 101 -3.84 0.48 18.82
C VAL A 101 -2.81 1.47 19.36
N VAL A 102 -1.66 1.63 18.69
CA VAL A 102 -0.64 2.59 19.10
C VAL A 102 -1.15 4.01 19.00
N LEU A 103 -1.77 4.41 17.88
CA LEU A 103 -2.30 5.75 17.68
C LEU A 103 -3.42 6.07 18.68
N THR A 104 -4.34 5.15 18.96
CA THR A 104 -5.40 5.37 19.97
C THR A 104 -4.84 5.60 21.37
N ASN A 105 -3.78 4.88 21.77
CA ASN A 105 -3.13 5.08 23.06
C ASN A 105 -2.21 6.30 23.08
N VAL A 106 -1.53 6.60 21.97
CA VAL A 106 -0.57 7.72 21.85
C VAL A 106 -1.29 9.06 21.78
N PHE A 107 -2.49 9.11 21.20
CA PHE A 107 -3.30 10.32 21.17
C PHE A 107 -4.03 10.60 22.48
N SER A 108 -3.92 9.73 23.50
CA SER A 108 -4.44 10.00 24.85
C SER A 108 -3.76 11.21 25.53
N ASP A 109 -4.43 11.74 26.56
CA ASP A 109 -3.94 12.87 27.35
C ASP A 109 -2.77 12.40 28.23
N GLY A 110 -1.60 13.05 28.08
CA GLY A 110 -0.39 12.73 28.83
C GLY A 110 0.89 12.58 28.00
N ILE A 111 0.77 12.50 26.67
CA ILE A 111 1.90 12.39 25.75
C ILE A 111 2.14 13.72 25.02
N THR A 112 3.40 14.13 24.88
CA THR A 112 3.76 15.38 24.19
C THR A 112 3.49 15.30 22.69
N LEU A 113 3.10 16.42 22.08
CA LEU A 113 2.78 16.49 20.64
C LEU A 113 3.94 16.03 19.75
N GLU A 114 5.18 16.36 20.12
CA GLU A 114 6.39 15.95 19.39
C GLU A 114 6.53 14.42 19.34
N PHE A 115 6.28 13.74 20.46
CA PHE A 115 6.32 12.28 20.51
C PHE A 115 5.19 11.64 19.70
N LYS A 116 3.99 12.25 19.70
CA LYS A 116 2.87 11.80 18.84
C LYS A 116 3.26 11.87 17.35
N ILE A 117 3.85 12.99 16.93
CA ILE A 117 4.30 13.19 15.54
C ILE A 117 5.43 12.21 15.18
N PHE A 118 6.39 12.01 16.07
CA PHE A 118 7.48 11.05 15.85
C PHE A 118 6.97 9.63 15.64
N LEU A 119 6.12 9.13 16.53
CA LEU A 119 5.55 7.78 16.43
C LEU A 119 4.67 7.61 15.18
N ALA A 120 3.84 8.60 14.86
CA ALA A 120 3.05 8.58 13.64
C ALA A 120 3.94 8.50 12.38
N THR A 121 5.06 9.23 12.37
CA THR A 121 6.02 9.22 11.25
C THR A 121 6.71 7.86 11.11
N VAL A 122 7.19 7.28 12.22
CA VAL A 122 7.83 5.96 12.22
C VAL A 122 6.83 4.89 11.76
N TRP A 123 5.60 4.92 12.28
CA TRP A 123 4.57 3.98 11.86
C TRP A 123 4.24 4.12 10.37
N CYS A 124 4.08 5.35 9.85
CA CYS A 124 3.87 5.57 8.42
C CYS A 124 5.01 5.00 7.57
N ALA A 125 6.26 5.18 7.99
CA ALA A 125 7.40 4.58 7.29
C ALA A 125 7.29 3.04 7.29
N VAL A 126 7.01 2.42 8.44
CA VAL A 126 6.87 0.95 8.51
C VAL A 126 5.69 0.47 7.66
N ALA A 127 4.53 1.12 7.74
CA ALA A 127 3.31 0.77 7.01
C ALA A 127 3.46 0.89 5.49
N LEU A 128 4.31 1.79 5.01
CA LEU A 128 4.55 1.98 3.59
C LEU A 128 5.73 1.15 3.07
N PHE A 129 6.82 1.02 3.82
CA PHE A 129 8.03 0.34 3.34
C PHE A 129 8.00 -1.18 3.56
N LEU A 130 7.50 -1.66 4.71
CA LEU A 130 7.58 -3.09 5.05
C LEU A 130 6.75 -3.98 4.11
N PRO A 131 5.48 -3.66 3.80
CA PRO A 131 4.69 -4.46 2.85
C PRO A 131 5.29 -4.47 1.45
N ASN A 132 5.95 -3.38 1.06
CA ASN A 132 6.61 -3.24 -0.24
C ASN A 132 7.87 -4.12 -0.35
N ILE A 133 8.71 -4.12 0.69
CA ILE A 133 9.87 -5.02 0.75
C ILE A 133 9.42 -6.47 0.73
N GLN A 134 8.39 -6.80 1.52
CA GLN A 134 7.84 -8.15 1.57
C GLN A 134 7.25 -8.59 0.22
N TYR A 135 6.56 -7.69 -0.49
CA TYR A 135 6.09 -7.96 -1.85
C TYR A 135 7.22 -8.34 -2.79
N TYR A 136 8.30 -7.56 -2.79
CA TYR A 136 9.45 -7.81 -3.65
C TYR A 136 10.15 -9.14 -3.33
N LEU A 137 10.37 -9.43 -2.04
CA LEU A 137 11.02 -10.65 -1.60
C LEU A 137 10.19 -11.90 -1.89
N LEU A 138 8.88 -11.87 -1.57
CA LEU A 138 7.98 -13.00 -1.84
C LEU A 138 7.85 -13.23 -3.33
N TRP A 139 7.79 -12.16 -4.13
CA TRP A 139 7.76 -12.32 -5.57
C TRP A 139 9.00 -13.02 -6.10
N ASN A 140 10.19 -12.55 -5.73
CA ASN A 140 11.45 -13.15 -6.17
C ASN A 140 11.59 -14.62 -5.72
N HIS A 141 11.00 -14.98 -4.58
CA HIS A 141 11.01 -16.35 -4.07
C HIS A 141 10.10 -17.30 -4.87
N TYR A 142 8.93 -16.85 -5.32
CA TYR A 142 7.97 -17.69 -6.05
C TYR A 142 8.17 -17.68 -7.57
N ASP A 143 8.94 -16.74 -8.11
CA ASP A 143 9.31 -16.66 -9.54
C ASP A 143 10.45 -17.62 -9.91
N GLN A 144 11.20 -18.13 -8.91
CA GLN A 144 12.21 -19.19 -9.05
C GLN A 144 11.56 -20.57 -9.20
#